data_AF-A0A699RSW2-F1
#
_entry.id   AF-A0A699RSW2-F1
#
_cell.length_a   1.000
_cell.length_b   1.000
_cell.length_c   1.000
_cell.angle_alpha   90.00
_cell.angle_beta   90.00
_cell.angle_gamma   90.00
#
_symmetry.space_group_name_H-M   'P 1'
#
loop_
_entity.id
_entity.type
_entity.pdbx_description
1 polymer ?
#
loop_
_entity_poly.entity_id
_entity_poly.type
_entity_poly.pdbx_seq_one_letter_code
_entity_poly.pdbx_strand_id
1 'polypeptide(L)'
;CRVLSLREIAVRKLKEFAEVWLLDAEVFQPDGQVLPLQLLVGLPADFPLVLPTIYLEMADYERLRYLPHVDTAGLVCTYDPETVSVNPTDPGGIVRACVAQARHLIEEGLVGNNTADFQQEFIAYWENQYSKNDEVVSGISLVATALPVGPCSLLLLTKAFGGYTLVLPAAMEATTSLFKEMLKRHDNTVEDRPAFHLGELGDIHPPFDLNNGTALALAKQHFPSQWSALKAYLNRSATSPLIVFHKILAGQ
;
A
#
# COMPACT_ATOMS: atom_id res chain seq x y z
N CYS A 1 22.40 12.04 18.36
CA CYS A 1 21.33 11.22 18.94
C CYS A 1 20.81 11.90 20.20
N ARG A 2 19.49 12.09 20.31
CA ARG A 2 18.81 12.73 21.44
C ARG A 2 17.57 11.91 21.81
N VAL A 3 17.41 11.58 23.09
CA VAL A 3 16.17 10.94 23.59
C VAL A 3 15.03 11.97 23.60
N LEU A 4 13.87 11.60 23.07
CA LEU A 4 12.68 12.45 23.05
C LEU A 4 11.98 12.47 24.41
N SER A 5 11.44 13.63 24.78
CA SER A 5 10.56 13.75 25.94
C SER A 5 9.19 13.11 25.68
N LEU A 6 8.48 12.72 26.75
CA LEU A 6 7.11 12.18 26.65
C LEU A 6 6.14 13.09 25.86
N ARG A 7 6.32 14.41 25.95
CA ARG A 7 5.53 15.38 25.18
C ARG A 7 5.82 15.27 23.68
N GLU A 8 7.10 15.17 23.30
CA GLU A 8 7.51 15.03 21.89
C GLU A 8 7.05 13.69 21.30
N ILE A 9 7.12 12.62 22.08
CA ILE A 9 6.60 11.29 21.73
C ILE A 9 5.08 11.36 21.49
N ALA A 10 4.35 12.00 22.41
CA ALA A 10 2.90 12.13 22.31
C ALA A 10 2.44 12.92 21.07
N VAL A 11 3.15 13.99 20.70
CA VAL A 11 2.85 14.79 19.50
C VAL A 11 3.04 13.96 18.22
N ARG A 12 4.02 13.06 18.21
CA ARG A 12 4.32 12.16 17.08
C ARG A 12 3.48 10.90 17.04
N LYS A 13 2.60 10.69 18.03
CA LYS A 13 1.77 9.49 18.19
C LYS A 13 2.59 8.19 18.34
N LEU A 14 3.78 8.28 18.94
CA LEU A 14 4.71 7.15 19.14
C LEU A 14 4.67 6.61 20.59
N LYS A 15 3.50 6.64 21.22
CA LYS A 15 3.34 6.34 22.66
C LYS A 15 3.49 4.85 23.00
N GLU A 16 3.45 4.00 22.00
CA GLU A 16 3.66 2.55 22.07
C GLU A 16 5.11 2.19 22.40
N PHE A 17 6.06 3.10 22.15
CA PHE A 17 7.47 2.88 22.45
C PHE A 17 7.81 3.29 23.88
N ALA A 18 8.66 2.49 24.54
CA ALA A 18 9.18 2.79 25.86
C ALA A 18 10.16 3.98 25.80
N GLU A 19 10.94 4.07 24.72
CA GLU A 19 11.87 5.16 24.48
C GLU A 19 11.92 5.48 22.97
N VAL A 20 12.10 6.76 22.62
CA VAL A 20 12.25 7.18 21.22
C VAL A 20 13.46 8.07 21.09
N TRP A 21 14.34 7.77 20.14
CA TRP A 21 15.55 8.55 19.86
C TRP A 21 15.39 9.33 18.56
N LEU A 22 15.78 10.60 18.57
CA LEU A 22 16.02 11.40 17.38
C LEU A 22 17.48 11.29 16.97
N LEU A 23 17.72 10.79 15.77
CA LEU A 23 19.04 10.53 15.21
C LEU A 23 19.23 11.32 13.92
N ASP A 24 20.28 12.14 13.88
CA ASP A 24 20.75 12.72 12.63
C ASP A 24 21.50 11.64 11.84
N ALA A 25 21.14 11.50 10.57
CA ALA A 25 21.70 10.54 9.63
C ALA A 25 21.99 11.22 8.29
N GLU A 26 22.77 10.52 7.47
CA GLU A 26 23.17 10.97 6.14
C GLU A 26 22.99 9.82 5.16
N VAL A 27 22.44 10.10 3.99
CA VAL A 27 22.36 9.16 2.87
C VAL A 27 22.96 9.77 1.62
N PHE A 28 23.41 8.93 0.70
CA PHE A 28 23.94 9.39 -0.58
C PHE A 28 22.83 9.48 -1.65
N GLN A 29 22.77 10.62 -2.33
CA GLN A 29 21.94 10.80 -3.52
C GLN A 29 22.60 10.13 -4.74
N PRO A 30 21.85 9.89 -5.83
CA PRO A 30 22.40 9.28 -7.05
C PRO A 30 23.55 10.06 -7.68
N ASP A 31 23.61 11.37 -7.47
CA ASP A 31 24.70 12.25 -7.95
C ASP A 31 25.91 12.29 -7.00
N GLY A 32 25.89 11.48 -5.92
CA GLY A 32 26.93 11.41 -4.91
C GLY A 32 26.84 12.49 -3.83
N GLN A 33 25.86 13.40 -3.89
CA GLN A 33 25.66 14.40 -2.85
C GLN A 33 25.13 13.77 -1.56
N VAL A 34 25.54 14.32 -0.42
CA VAL A 34 25.02 13.91 0.88
C VAL A 34 23.67 14.58 1.12
N LEU A 35 22.67 13.77 1.43
CA LEU A 35 21.38 14.20 1.94
C LEU A 35 21.34 13.98 3.46
N PRO A 36 21.37 15.06 4.27
CA PRO A 36 21.09 14.93 5.70
C PRO A 36 19.60 14.63 5.91
N LEU A 37 19.30 13.77 6.88
CA LEU A 37 17.93 13.42 7.29
C LEU A 37 17.87 13.09 8.78
N GLN A 38 16.67 13.11 9.33
CA GLN A 38 16.40 12.75 10.72
C GLN A 38 15.56 11.48 10.80
N LEU A 39 16.07 10.52 11.59
CA LEU A 39 15.39 9.28 11.91
C LEU A 39 14.89 9.30 13.35
N LEU A 40 13.73 8.69 13.56
CA LEU A 40 13.19 8.36 14.86
C LEU A 40 13.38 6.86 15.09
N VAL A 41 14.08 6.50 16.16
CA VAL A 41 14.28 5.10 16.57
C VAL A 41 13.36 4.83 17.75
N GLY A 42 12.27 4.09 17.51
CA GLY A 42 11.35 3.63 18.55
C GLY A 42 11.84 2.33 19.18
N LEU A 43 12.09 2.36 20.48
CA LEU A 43 12.45 1.18 21.27
C LEU A 43 11.20 0.64 21.98
N PRO A 44 10.68 -0.54 21.59
CA PRO A 44 9.55 -1.15 22.29
C PRO A 44 9.95 -1.63 23.68
N ALA A 45 8.96 -1.89 24.54
CA ALA A 45 9.20 -2.32 25.92
C ALA A 45 10.00 -3.64 26.04
N ASP A 46 9.86 -4.52 25.05
CA ASP A 46 10.53 -5.82 25.01
C ASP A 46 11.94 -5.76 24.38
N PHE A 47 12.38 -4.59 23.92
CA PHE A 47 13.76 -4.42 23.45
C PHE A 47 14.76 -4.74 24.59
N PRO A 48 15.83 -5.54 24.35
CA PRO A 48 16.42 -5.93 23.07
C PRO A 48 16.01 -7.32 22.54
N LEU A 49 14.91 -7.90 23.03
CA LEU A 49 14.40 -9.20 22.53
C LEU A 49 13.67 -9.07 21.19
N VAL A 50 13.28 -7.87 20.82
CA VAL A 50 12.65 -7.52 19.54
C VAL A 50 13.42 -6.38 18.86
N LEU A 51 13.18 -6.19 17.57
CA LEU A 51 13.80 -5.11 16.81
C LEU A 51 13.27 -3.73 17.24
N PRO A 52 14.11 -2.68 17.17
CA PRO A 52 13.63 -1.32 17.19
C PRO A 52 12.93 -0.98 15.86
N THR A 53 12.05 0.01 15.92
CA THR A 53 11.31 0.50 14.75
C THR A 53 11.91 1.83 14.27
N ILE A 54 12.11 1.99 12.96
CA ILE A 54 12.71 3.19 12.37
C ILE A 54 11.64 4.00 11.64
N TYR A 55 11.52 5.28 11.95
CA TYR A 55 10.65 6.21 11.22
C TYR A 55 11.44 7.38 10.67
N LEU A 56 10.95 7.97 9.58
CA LEU A 56 11.38 9.28 9.10
C LEU A 56 10.76 10.39 9.96
N GLU A 57 11.51 11.46 10.21
CA GLU A 57 10.91 12.71 10.70
C GLU A 57 9.98 13.28 9.62
N MET A 58 8.91 13.97 10.02
CA MET A 58 7.91 14.58 9.14
C MET A 58 8.52 15.37 7.97
N ALA A 59 9.56 16.17 8.23
CA ALA A 59 10.20 16.98 7.19
C ALA A 59 10.85 16.12 6.08
N ASP A 60 11.43 14.98 6.46
CA ASP A 60 12.07 14.05 5.52
C ASP A 60 11.06 13.10 4.90
N TYR A 61 10.03 12.69 5.66
CA TYR A 61 8.91 11.89 5.17
C TYR A 61 8.26 12.52 3.94
N GLU A 62 7.91 13.81 3.97
CA GLU A 62 7.26 14.47 2.83
C GLU A 62 8.06 14.37 1.52
N ARG A 63 9.39 14.24 1.61
CA ARG A 63 10.28 14.11 0.46
C ARG A 63 10.53 12.67 0.04
N LEU A 64 10.36 11.70 0.94
CA LEU A 64 10.78 10.30 0.77
C LEU A 64 9.61 9.30 0.82
N ARG A 65 8.38 9.76 1.08
CA ARG A 65 7.16 8.94 1.26
C ARG A 65 6.77 8.01 0.11
N TYR A 66 7.42 8.13 -1.05
CA TYR A 66 7.14 7.32 -2.24
C TYR A 66 8.30 6.39 -2.60
N LEU A 67 9.23 6.16 -1.67
CA LEU A 67 10.26 5.14 -1.81
C LEU A 67 9.72 3.77 -1.37
N PRO A 68 10.26 2.66 -1.92
CA PRO A 68 10.04 1.35 -1.34
C PRO A 68 10.47 1.31 0.13
N HIS A 69 9.81 0.45 0.90
CA HIS A 69 9.94 0.26 2.35
C HIS A 69 9.55 1.46 3.20
N VAL A 70 8.98 2.53 2.62
CA VAL A 70 8.43 3.67 3.37
C VAL A 70 6.90 3.62 3.36
N ASP A 71 6.29 3.51 4.53
CA ASP A 71 4.82 3.49 4.67
C ASP A 71 4.22 4.89 4.84
N THR A 72 2.88 4.95 4.92
CA THR A 72 2.13 6.21 5.05
C THR A 72 2.27 6.89 6.43
N ALA A 73 2.81 6.20 7.43
CA ALA A 73 3.16 6.74 8.74
C ALA A 73 4.64 7.16 8.82
N GLY A 74 5.42 6.96 7.75
CA GLY A 74 6.85 7.23 7.70
C GLY A 74 7.71 6.13 8.30
N LEU A 75 7.16 4.95 8.60
CA LEU A 75 7.92 3.76 8.98
C LEU A 75 8.84 3.36 7.83
N VAL A 76 10.09 3.05 8.15
CA VAL A 76 11.03 2.41 7.24
C VAL A 76 11.12 0.93 7.62
N CYS A 77 10.52 0.06 6.81
CA CYS A 77 10.56 -1.38 6.98
C CYS A 77 12.01 -1.87 6.77
N THR A 78 12.67 -2.37 7.83
CA THR A 78 14.11 -2.70 7.77
C THR A 78 14.36 -4.19 7.60
N TYR A 79 13.85 -5.00 8.52
CA TYR A 79 13.95 -6.45 8.53
C TYR A 79 12.57 -7.03 8.82
N ASP A 80 12.30 -8.22 8.27
CA ASP A 80 11.13 -8.99 8.64
C ASP A 80 11.35 -9.62 10.03
N PRO A 81 10.54 -9.24 11.04
CA PRO A 81 10.66 -9.76 12.40
C PRO A 81 10.44 -11.28 12.50
N GLU A 82 9.80 -11.91 11.52
CA GLU A 82 9.57 -13.36 11.51
C GLU A 82 10.79 -14.16 11.06
N THR A 83 11.70 -13.53 10.30
CA THR A 83 12.86 -14.23 9.72
C THR A 83 14.19 -13.85 10.37
N VAL A 84 14.24 -12.73 11.09
CA VAL A 84 15.47 -12.21 11.70
C VAL A 84 15.69 -12.72 13.12
N SER A 85 16.95 -13.06 13.43
CA SER A 85 17.38 -13.38 14.81
C SER A 85 18.13 -12.20 15.40
N VAL A 86 17.68 -11.73 16.57
CA VAL A 86 18.36 -10.66 17.31
C VAL A 86 19.42 -11.22 18.25
N ASN A 87 20.45 -10.42 18.55
CA ASN A 87 21.41 -10.72 19.61
C ASN A 87 21.16 -9.82 20.82
N PRO A 88 20.38 -10.26 21.83
CA PRO A 88 20.04 -9.43 22.99
C PRO A 88 21.27 -9.01 23.82
N THR A 89 22.41 -9.68 23.63
CA THR A 89 23.66 -9.35 24.34
C THR A 89 24.40 -8.15 23.75
N ASP A 90 24.04 -7.69 22.53
CA ASP A 90 24.51 -6.44 21.93
C ASP A 90 23.34 -5.56 21.45
N PRO A 91 22.59 -4.92 22.37
CA PRO A 91 21.48 -4.03 22.02
C PRO A 91 21.90 -2.87 21.10
N GLY A 92 23.09 -2.32 21.33
CA GLY A 92 23.63 -1.25 20.49
C GLY A 92 23.90 -1.71 19.06
N GLY A 93 24.36 -2.96 18.90
CA GLY A 93 24.54 -3.61 17.60
C GLY A 93 23.23 -3.75 16.83
N ILE A 94 22.14 -4.14 17.51
CA ILE A 94 20.81 -4.23 16.91
C ILE A 94 20.38 -2.87 16.36
N VAL A 95 20.45 -1.81 17.16
CA VAL A 95 20.08 -0.45 16.71
C VAL A 95 20.93 0.02 15.54
N ARG A 96 22.26 -0.19 15.60
CA ARG A 96 23.16 0.18 14.49
C ARG A 96 22.81 -0.57 13.20
N ALA A 97 22.47 -1.86 13.28
CA ALA A 97 22.09 -2.66 12.13
C ALA A 97 20.76 -2.20 11.51
N CYS A 98 19.75 -1.87 12.32
CA CYS A 98 18.47 -1.33 11.84
C CYS A 98 18.64 0.06 11.19
N VAL A 99 19.41 0.96 11.81
CA VAL A 99 19.69 2.28 11.23
C VAL A 99 20.48 2.17 9.93
N ALA A 100 21.50 1.29 9.89
CA ALA A 100 22.27 1.07 8.67
C ALA A 100 21.39 0.52 7.53
N GLN A 101 20.50 -0.43 7.85
CA GLN A 101 19.57 -0.98 6.88
C GLN A 101 18.56 0.07 6.39
N ALA A 102 18.00 0.89 7.28
CA ALA A 102 17.10 1.97 6.89
C ALA A 102 17.77 2.95 5.93
N ARG A 103 19.02 3.34 6.22
CA ARG A 103 19.81 4.21 5.32
C ARG A 103 20.02 3.56 3.96
N HIS A 104 20.41 2.29 3.94
CA HIS A 104 20.63 1.55 2.70
C HIS A 104 19.36 1.48 1.85
N LEU A 105 18.19 1.17 2.43
CA LEU A 105 16.92 1.10 1.72
C LEU A 105 16.50 2.46 1.13
N ILE A 106 16.74 3.55 1.87
CA ILE A 106 16.52 4.91 1.37
C ILE A 106 17.45 5.22 0.21
N GLU A 107 18.73 4.88 0.30
CA GLU A 107 19.72 5.07 -0.78
C GLU A 107 19.33 4.28 -2.04
N GLU A 108 18.97 3.00 -1.90
CA GLU A 108 18.50 2.18 -3.01
C GLU A 108 17.21 2.74 -3.63
N GLY A 109 16.30 3.27 -2.80
CA GLY A 109 15.09 3.96 -3.23
C GLY A 109 15.37 5.22 -4.03
N LEU A 110 16.31 6.05 -3.57
CA LEU A 110 16.72 7.27 -4.26
C LEU A 110 17.37 6.97 -5.62
N VAL A 111 18.11 5.87 -5.73
CA VAL A 111 18.72 5.40 -7.00
C VAL A 111 17.70 4.67 -7.89
N GLY A 112 16.66 4.07 -7.30
CA GLY A 112 15.62 3.31 -7.99
C GLY A 112 15.95 1.82 -8.16
N ASN A 113 16.97 1.31 -7.48
CA ASN A 113 17.44 -0.08 -7.60
C ASN A 113 16.45 -1.10 -7.00
N ASN A 114 15.67 -0.68 -6.01
CA ASN A 114 14.68 -1.52 -5.30
C ASN A 114 13.24 -1.28 -5.81
N THR A 115 13.05 -0.71 -6.99
CA THR A 115 11.70 -0.48 -7.56
C THR A 115 10.91 -1.77 -7.82
N ALA A 116 11.60 -2.91 -7.95
CA ALA A 116 10.97 -4.23 -8.05
C ALA A 116 10.18 -4.60 -6.78
N ASP A 117 10.54 -4.04 -5.61
CA ASP A 117 9.89 -4.34 -4.33
C ASP A 117 8.42 -3.90 -4.34
N PHE A 118 8.09 -2.81 -5.06
CA PHE A 118 6.69 -2.41 -5.26
C PHE A 118 5.84 -3.52 -5.90
N GLN A 119 6.43 -4.36 -6.75
CA GLN A 119 5.70 -5.47 -7.36
C GLN A 119 5.63 -6.69 -6.43
N GLN A 120 6.70 -6.96 -5.68
CA GLN A 120 6.77 -8.09 -4.76
C GLN A 120 5.82 -7.89 -3.58
N GLU A 121 5.71 -6.65 -3.10
CA GLU A 121 4.88 -6.24 -1.97
C GLU A 121 3.64 -5.47 -2.44
N PHE A 122 3.07 -5.84 -3.59
CA PHE A 122 2.00 -5.11 -4.27
C PHE A 122 0.87 -4.66 -3.32
N ILE A 123 0.36 -5.59 -2.51
CA ILE A 123 -0.73 -5.34 -1.56
C ILE A 123 -0.36 -4.27 -0.55
N ALA A 124 0.87 -4.29 -0.02
CA ALA A 124 1.33 -3.36 0.99
C ALA A 124 1.32 -1.90 0.51
N TYR A 125 1.48 -1.65 -0.79
CA TYR A 125 1.38 -0.29 -1.34
C TYR A 125 -0.01 0.05 -1.86
N TRP A 126 -0.74 -0.93 -2.43
CA TRP A 126 -2.03 -0.66 -3.07
C TRP A 126 -3.21 -0.55 -2.09
N GLU A 127 -3.08 -1.06 -0.87
CA GLU A 127 -4.12 -0.94 0.18
C GLU A 127 -3.93 0.29 1.09
N ASN A 128 -2.97 1.16 0.78
CA ASN A 128 -2.66 2.34 1.58
C ASN A 128 -3.39 3.61 1.12
N GLN A 129 -3.66 4.52 2.07
CA GLN A 129 -4.18 5.86 1.80
C GLN A 129 -3.03 6.87 1.82
N TYR A 130 -2.63 7.37 0.65
CA TYR A 130 -1.53 8.33 0.50
C TYR A 130 -2.01 9.78 0.59
N SER A 131 -3.31 10.01 0.45
CA SER A 131 -3.96 11.32 0.43
C SER A 131 -5.21 11.33 1.30
N LYS A 132 -5.59 12.52 1.78
CA LYS A 132 -6.84 12.70 2.56
C LYS A 132 -8.11 12.43 1.74
N ASN A 133 -7.98 12.44 0.42
CA ASN A 133 -9.07 12.18 -0.51
C ASN A 133 -9.07 10.73 -1.01
N ASP A 134 -8.09 9.92 -0.62
CA ASP A 134 -8.03 8.52 -1.01
C ASP A 134 -9.07 7.73 -0.23
N GLU A 135 -9.81 6.88 -0.94
CA GLU A 135 -10.70 5.89 -0.35
C GLU A 135 -10.23 4.51 -0.81
N VAL A 136 -9.78 3.69 0.14
CA VAL A 136 -9.40 2.30 -0.12
C VAL A 136 -10.58 1.42 0.26
N VAL A 137 -11.03 0.61 -0.71
CA VAL A 137 -12.13 -0.33 -0.53
C VAL A 137 -11.64 -1.74 -0.82
N SER A 138 -11.66 -2.60 0.17
CA SER A 138 -11.36 -4.02 0.00
C SER A 138 -12.55 -4.77 -0.60
N GLY A 139 -12.26 -5.68 -1.53
CA GLY A 139 -13.26 -6.54 -2.16
C GLY A 139 -12.88 -8.01 -2.13
N ILE A 140 -13.86 -8.88 -2.36
CA ILE A 140 -13.67 -10.32 -2.49
C ILE A 140 -14.10 -10.80 -3.88
N SER A 141 -13.37 -11.76 -4.43
CA SER A 141 -13.74 -12.43 -5.67
C SER A 141 -14.41 -13.77 -5.42
N LEU A 142 -15.55 -14.02 -6.09
CA LEU A 142 -16.17 -15.36 -6.13
C LEU A 142 -15.62 -16.23 -7.26
N VAL A 143 -14.69 -15.70 -8.08
CA VAL A 143 -13.96 -16.44 -9.10
C VAL A 143 -12.47 -16.50 -8.78
N ALA A 144 -11.85 -17.63 -9.11
CA ALA A 144 -10.39 -17.77 -9.16
C ALA A 144 -9.79 -17.41 -10.53
N THR A 145 -10.59 -16.86 -11.46
CA THR A 145 -10.17 -16.57 -12.84
C THR A 145 -10.32 -15.10 -13.16
N ALA A 146 -9.45 -14.60 -14.03
CA ALA A 146 -9.48 -13.22 -14.50
C ALA A 146 -10.78 -12.93 -15.26
N LEU A 147 -11.28 -11.71 -15.12
CA LEU A 147 -12.45 -11.23 -15.86
C LEU A 147 -12.11 -11.07 -17.36
N PRO A 148 -13.09 -11.24 -18.26
CA PRO A 148 -12.92 -10.82 -19.65
C PRO A 148 -12.71 -9.30 -19.71
N VAL A 149 -11.90 -8.83 -20.66
CA VAL A 149 -11.71 -7.39 -20.91
C VAL A 149 -13.00 -6.78 -21.45
N GLY A 150 -13.39 -5.61 -20.94
CA GLY A 150 -14.58 -4.87 -21.38
C GLY A 150 -15.55 -4.54 -20.24
N PRO A 151 -16.78 -4.12 -20.56
CA PRO A 151 -17.81 -3.82 -19.58
C PRO A 151 -18.15 -5.06 -18.72
N CYS A 152 -18.20 -4.87 -17.41
CA CYS A 152 -18.57 -5.88 -16.44
C CYS A 152 -19.45 -5.25 -15.33
N SER A 153 -19.91 -6.07 -14.39
CA SER A 153 -20.69 -5.63 -13.24
C SER A 153 -20.07 -6.17 -11.95
N LEU A 154 -19.88 -5.31 -10.97
CA LEU A 154 -19.50 -5.67 -9.60
C LEU A 154 -20.76 -5.66 -8.73
N LEU A 155 -20.70 -6.34 -7.59
CA LEU A 155 -21.75 -6.29 -6.59
C LEU A 155 -21.31 -5.38 -5.45
N LEU A 156 -22.08 -4.32 -5.18
CA LEU A 156 -21.91 -3.48 -4.00
C LEU A 156 -22.90 -3.93 -2.93
N LEU A 157 -22.38 -4.20 -1.74
CA LEU A 157 -23.15 -4.61 -0.58
C LEU A 157 -23.45 -3.40 0.30
N THR A 158 -24.67 -3.28 0.81
CA THR A 158 -25.02 -2.22 1.78
C THR A 158 -24.50 -2.52 3.18
N LYS A 159 -24.22 -3.79 3.48
CA LYS A 159 -23.54 -4.23 4.69
C LYS A 159 -22.31 -5.07 4.32
N ALA A 160 -21.21 -4.88 5.04
CA ALA A 160 -20.01 -5.67 4.79
C ALA A 160 -20.26 -7.17 5.06
N PHE A 161 -19.76 -8.02 4.17
CA PHE A 161 -19.75 -9.48 4.32
C PHE A 161 -18.30 -9.93 4.49
N GLY A 162 -17.95 -10.45 5.67
CA GLY A 162 -16.57 -10.83 5.99
C GLY A 162 -15.58 -9.65 5.93
N GLY A 163 -16.05 -8.42 6.16
CA GLY A 163 -15.24 -7.19 6.02
C GLY A 163 -15.28 -6.54 4.63
N TYR A 164 -15.83 -7.22 3.63
CA TYR A 164 -15.85 -6.74 2.24
C TYR A 164 -17.19 -6.14 1.86
N THR A 165 -17.17 -5.02 1.14
CA THR A 165 -18.37 -4.35 0.60
C THR A 165 -18.48 -4.47 -0.92
N LEU A 166 -17.37 -4.78 -1.58
CA LEU A 166 -17.31 -4.99 -3.03
C LEU A 166 -17.11 -6.48 -3.32
N VAL A 167 -17.91 -7.04 -4.20
CA VAL A 167 -17.78 -8.45 -4.61
C VAL A 167 -17.69 -8.55 -6.12
N LEU A 168 -16.69 -9.28 -6.58
CA LEU A 168 -16.60 -9.69 -7.98
C LEU A 168 -17.43 -10.95 -8.19
N PRO A 169 -18.49 -10.91 -9.02
CA PRO A 169 -19.40 -12.03 -9.18
C PRO A 169 -18.72 -13.25 -9.83
N ALA A 170 -19.31 -14.42 -9.59
CA ALA A 170 -18.86 -15.67 -10.20
C ALA A 170 -19.12 -15.65 -11.73
N ALA A 171 -18.24 -16.30 -12.50
CA ALA A 171 -18.44 -16.50 -13.94
C ALA A 171 -19.71 -17.32 -14.23
N MET A 172 -20.06 -18.25 -13.34
CA MET A 172 -21.32 -18.99 -13.39
C MET A 172 -22.43 -18.20 -12.70
N GLU A 173 -23.45 -17.83 -13.47
CA GLU A 173 -24.61 -17.07 -13.00
C GLU A 173 -25.33 -17.73 -11.82
N ALA A 174 -25.40 -19.07 -11.79
CA ALA A 174 -26.01 -19.82 -10.69
C ALA A 174 -25.32 -19.57 -9.34
N THR A 175 -23.98 -19.51 -9.32
CA THR A 175 -23.20 -19.24 -8.10
C THR A 175 -23.42 -17.82 -7.59
N THR A 176 -23.39 -16.84 -8.50
CA THR A 176 -23.70 -15.44 -8.18
C THR A 176 -25.11 -15.29 -7.63
N SER A 177 -26.07 -16.01 -8.21
CA SER A 177 -27.48 -15.99 -7.76
C SER A 177 -27.64 -16.58 -6.37
N LEU A 178 -27.00 -17.73 -6.09
CA LEU A 178 -27.00 -18.35 -4.77
C LEU A 178 -26.38 -17.43 -3.71
N PHE A 179 -25.28 -16.76 -4.06
CA PHE A 179 -24.63 -15.78 -3.17
C PHE A 179 -25.54 -14.58 -2.90
N LYS A 180 -26.17 -14.00 -3.93
CA LYS A 180 -27.17 -12.93 -3.78
C LYS A 180 -28.35 -13.36 -2.89
N GLU A 181 -28.81 -14.61 -3.01
CA GLU A 181 -29.89 -15.14 -2.17
C GLU A 181 -29.45 -15.31 -0.71
N MET A 182 -28.26 -15.85 -0.47
CA MET A 182 -27.66 -15.95 0.87
C MET A 182 -27.58 -14.58 1.53
N LEU A 183 -27.07 -13.56 0.83
CA LEU A 183 -26.98 -12.19 1.34
C LEU A 183 -28.34 -11.60 1.71
N LYS A 184 -29.38 -11.85 0.89
CA LYS A 184 -30.76 -11.42 1.20
C LYS A 184 -31.30 -12.06 2.47
N ARG A 185 -30.99 -13.33 2.74
CA ARG A 185 -31.38 -14.01 3.99
C ARG A 185 -30.71 -13.40 5.23
N HIS A 186 -29.63 -12.64 5.05
CA HIS A 186 -28.92 -11.91 6.10
C HIS A 186 -29.20 -10.40 6.09
N ASP A 187 -30.36 -9.97 5.56
CA ASP A 187 -30.78 -8.57 5.48
C ASP A 187 -29.74 -7.64 4.83
N ASN A 188 -29.01 -8.17 3.84
CA ASN A 188 -28.04 -7.41 3.06
C ASN A 188 -28.59 -7.17 1.65
N THR A 189 -28.58 -5.92 1.20
CA THR A 189 -29.01 -5.57 -0.15
C THR A 189 -27.80 -5.47 -1.07
N VAL A 190 -28.02 -5.88 -2.32
CA VAL A 190 -26.97 -5.97 -3.34
C VAL A 190 -27.35 -5.06 -4.49
N GLU A 191 -26.46 -4.15 -4.84
CA GLU A 191 -26.56 -3.30 -6.02
C GLU A 191 -25.55 -3.75 -7.08
N ASP A 192 -25.99 -3.87 -8.32
CA ASP A 192 -25.10 -4.07 -9.45
C ASP A 192 -24.42 -2.72 -9.80
N ARG A 193 -23.08 -2.71 -9.77
CA ARG A 193 -22.25 -1.54 -10.09
C ARG A 193 -21.53 -1.75 -11.41
N PRO A 194 -21.87 -0.97 -12.46
CA PRO A 194 -21.17 -1.03 -13.73
C PRO A 194 -19.69 -0.73 -13.59
N ALA A 195 -18.85 -1.58 -14.16
CA ALA A 195 -17.41 -1.42 -14.21
C ALA A 195 -16.87 -1.70 -15.62
N PHE A 196 -15.65 -1.26 -15.88
CA PHE A 196 -14.91 -1.61 -17.10
C PHE A 196 -13.60 -2.28 -16.71
N HIS A 197 -13.45 -3.54 -17.13
CA HIS A 197 -12.24 -4.30 -16.91
C HIS A 197 -11.22 -4.07 -18.02
N LEU A 198 -10.04 -3.59 -17.65
CA LEU A 198 -8.95 -3.24 -18.55
C LEU A 198 -8.04 -4.42 -18.92
N GLY A 199 -8.02 -5.47 -18.11
CA GLY A 199 -7.12 -6.60 -18.26
C GLY A 199 -6.04 -6.65 -17.19
N GLU A 200 -4.96 -7.35 -17.49
CA GLU A 200 -3.83 -7.52 -16.59
C GLU A 200 -2.96 -6.26 -16.56
N LEU A 201 -2.69 -5.76 -15.36
CA LEU A 201 -1.79 -4.65 -15.11
C LEU A 201 -0.35 -5.14 -15.14
N GLY A 202 0.44 -4.57 -16.05
CA GLY A 202 1.88 -4.78 -16.08
C GLY A 202 2.59 -4.15 -14.87
N ASP A 203 3.90 -4.00 -14.97
CA ASP A 203 4.66 -3.38 -13.89
C ASP A 203 4.42 -1.87 -13.84
N ILE A 204 4.03 -1.41 -12.66
CA ILE A 204 3.73 -0.01 -12.41
C ILE A 204 4.05 0.34 -10.97
N HIS A 205 4.57 1.56 -10.78
CA HIS A 205 4.65 2.13 -9.46
C HIS A 205 3.26 2.22 -8.81
N PRO A 206 3.18 2.13 -7.48
CA PRO A 206 1.92 2.34 -6.80
C PRO A 206 1.28 3.67 -7.21
N PRO A 207 -0.04 3.73 -7.32
CA PRO A 207 -0.74 4.95 -7.66
C PRO A 207 -0.73 5.89 -6.44
N PHE A 208 0.39 6.57 -6.25
CA PHE A 208 0.55 7.58 -5.20
C PHE A 208 -0.38 8.78 -5.47
N ASP A 209 -1.24 9.15 -4.52
CA ASP A 209 -2.18 10.29 -4.60
C ASP A 209 -3.01 10.29 -5.91
N LEU A 210 -3.80 9.22 -6.09
CA LEU A 210 -4.55 8.98 -7.31
C LEU A 210 -5.82 9.85 -7.37
N ASN A 211 -5.94 10.65 -8.42
CA ASN A 211 -7.17 11.37 -8.76
C ASN A 211 -7.70 10.89 -10.11
N ASN A 212 -8.91 11.32 -10.49
CA ASN A 212 -9.53 10.92 -11.76
C ASN A 212 -8.65 11.22 -12.98
N GLY A 213 -7.90 12.33 -12.97
CA GLY A 213 -7.00 12.69 -14.05
C GLY A 213 -5.81 11.74 -14.15
N THR A 214 -5.14 11.45 -13.05
CA THR A 214 -4.00 10.52 -13.01
C THR A 214 -4.42 9.08 -13.25
N ALA A 215 -5.60 8.66 -12.78
CA ALA A 215 -6.18 7.35 -13.07
C ALA A 215 -6.45 7.15 -14.58
N LEU A 216 -6.98 8.18 -15.25
CA LEU A 216 -7.19 8.13 -16.71
C LEU A 216 -5.87 8.13 -17.48
N ALA A 217 -4.87 8.89 -17.03
CA ALA A 217 -3.54 8.89 -17.63
C ALA A 217 -2.88 7.49 -17.51
N LEU A 218 -2.96 6.88 -16.32
CA LEU A 218 -2.50 5.52 -16.05
C LEU A 218 -3.21 4.52 -16.98
N ALA A 219 -4.53 4.57 -17.05
CA ALA A 219 -5.31 3.70 -17.93
C ALA A 219 -4.90 3.85 -19.40
N LYS A 220 -4.67 5.09 -19.86
CA LYS A 220 -4.23 5.37 -21.23
C LYS A 220 -2.81 4.85 -21.51
N GLN A 221 -1.91 4.97 -20.55
CA GLN A 221 -0.51 4.55 -20.68
C GLN A 221 -0.37 3.03 -20.67
N HIS A 222 -1.03 2.35 -19.74
CA HIS A 222 -0.86 0.91 -19.52
C HIS A 222 -1.85 0.05 -20.30
N PHE A 223 -2.98 0.62 -20.75
CA PHE A 223 -4.00 -0.11 -21.53
C PHE A 223 -4.35 0.62 -22.83
N PRO A 224 -3.37 0.89 -23.71
CA PRO A 224 -3.59 1.68 -24.94
C PRO A 224 -4.57 1.01 -25.89
N SER A 225 -4.58 -0.32 -25.96
CA SER A 225 -5.51 -1.11 -26.80
C SER A 225 -6.96 -0.99 -26.33
N GLN A 226 -7.19 -0.83 -25.03
CA GLN A 226 -8.51 -0.72 -24.42
C GLN A 226 -8.99 0.74 -24.32
N TRP A 227 -8.10 1.72 -24.49
CA TRP A 227 -8.39 3.14 -24.28
C TRP A 227 -9.58 3.67 -25.09
N SER A 228 -9.73 3.24 -26.35
CA SER A 228 -10.87 3.66 -27.18
C SER A 228 -12.20 3.14 -26.63
N ALA A 229 -12.23 1.87 -26.20
CA ALA A 229 -13.41 1.25 -25.62
C ALA A 229 -13.73 1.84 -24.23
N LEU A 230 -12.72 2.08 -23.39
CA LEU A 230 -12.88 2.75 -22.10
C LEU A 230 -13.48 4.16 -22.28
N LYS A 231 -12.94 5.00 -23.17
CA LYS A 231 -13.51 6.33 -23.43
C LYS A 231 -14.97 6.27 -23.86
N ALA A 232 -15.31 5.33 -24.75
CA ALA A 232 -16.68 5.15 -25.19
C ALA A 232 -17.61 4.73 -24.03
N TYR A 233 -17.11 3.90 -23.11
CA TYR A 233 -17.82 3.50 -21.91
C TYR A 233 -18.03 4.68 -20.94
N LEU A 234 -16.97 5.43 -20.62
CA LEU A 234 -17.02 6.58 -19.72
C LEU A 234 -18.01 7.66 -20.22
N ASN A 235 -18.00 7.94 -21.53
CA ASN A 235 -18.89 8.94 -22.14
C ASN A 235 -20.38 8.52 -22.16
N ARG A 236 -20.68 7.23 -21.98
CA ARG A 236 -22.05 6.69 -21.97
C ARG A 236 -22.58 6.45 -20.56
N SER A 237 -21.69 6.47 -19.55
CA SER A 237 -22.06 6.12 -18.19
C SER A 237 -22.93 7.23 -17.57
N ALA A 238 -24.13 6.85 -17.11
CA ALA A 238 -25.01 7.75 -16.37
C ALA A 238 -24.63 7.89 -14.88
N THR A 239 -23.79 6.98 -14.39
CA THR A 239 -23.27 6.91 -13.01
C THR A 239 -21.75 7.06 -13.01
N SER A 240 -21.14 7.26 -11.84
CA SER A 240 -19.68 7.20 -11.67
C SER A 240 -19.18 5.81 -12.05
N PRO A 241 -18.55 5.64 -13.23
CA PRO A 241 -18.15 4.33 -13.71
C PRO A 241 -16.92 3.83 -12.95
N LEU A 242 -16.92 2.56 -12.54
CA LEU A 242 -15.73 1.93 -11.96
C LEU A 242 -14.80 1.45 -13.07
N ILE A 243 -13.50 1.56 -12.84
CA ILE A 243 -12.45 1.02 -13.72
C ILE A 243 -11.72 -0.03 -12.89
N VAL A 244 -11.58 -1.24 -13.43
CA VAL A 244 -10.91 -2.35 -12.77
C VAL A 244 -9.84 -2.95 -13.67
N PHE A 245 -8.76 -3.43 -13.08
CA PHE A 245 -7.72 -4.26 -13.70
C PHE A 245 -7.40 -5.38 -12.70
N HIS A 246 -6.63 -6.36 -13.12
CA HIS A 246 -6.11 -7.39 -12.23
C HIS A 246 -4.58 -7.47 -12.34
N LYS A 247 -3.92 -8.03 -11.32
CA LYS A 247 -2.51 -8.39 -11.38
C LYS A 247 -2.38 -9.80 -10.81
N ILE A 248 -1.59 -10.65 -11.47
CA ILE A 248 -1.24 -11.97 -10.94
C ILE A 248 0.03 -11.80 -10.12
N LEU A 249 -0.05 -12.10 -8.82
CA LEU A 249 1.11 -12.07 -7.94
C LEU A 249 1.79 -13.44 -8.00
N ALA A 250 3.07 -13.47 -8.38
CA ALA A 250 3.83 -14.71 -8.45
C ALA A 250 4.12 -15.23 -7.03
N GLY A 251 3.66 -16.43 -6.70
CA GLY A 251 4.01 -17.11 -5.43
C GLY A 251 3.03 -16.92 -4.27
N GLN A 252 1.81 -16.43 -4.52
CA GLN A 252 0.67 -16.47 -3.58
C GLN A 252 -0.45 -17.37 -4.11
#